data_AF-A0A379FER8-F1
#
_entry.id   AF-A0A379FER8-F1
#
_cell.length_a   1.000
_cell.length_b   1.000
_cell.length_c   1.000
_cell.angle_alpha   90.00
_cell.angle_beta   90.00
_cell.angle_gamma   90.00
#
_symmetry.space_group_name_H-M   'P 1'
#
loop_
_entity.id
_entity.type
_entity.pdbx_description
1 polymer ?
#
loop_
_entity_poly.entity_id
_entity_poly.type
_entity_poly.pdbx_seq_one_letter_code
_entity_poly.pdbx_strand_id
1 'polypeptide(L)'
;MTNPLYHKHIISINDLNRDDLESVLHVADKLKQHPNSQLLKDKVIASCFFEASTRTRLSFETAIHRLGASVVGFADGSNTSLGKKRGKP
;
A
#
# COMPACT_ATOMS: atom_id res chain seq x y z
N MET A 1 -17.65 -16.44 2.28
CA MET A 1 -16.99 -15.90 3.49
C MET A 1 -16.72 -14.42 3.25
N THR A 2 -17.13 -13.56 4.16
CA THR A 2 -16.91 -12.12 4.07
C THR A 2 -15.45 -11.82 4.43
N ASN A 3 -14.70 -11.12 3.58
CA ASN A 3 -13.34 -10.68 3.92
C ASN A 3 -13.44 -9.55 4.97
N PRO A 4 -12.99 -9.75 6.22
CA PRO A 4 -13.13 -8.75 7.29
C PRO A 4 -12.32 -7.47 7.04
N LEU A 5 -11.36 -7.52 6.10
CA LEU A 5 -10.52 -6.39 5.71
C LEU A 5 -11.05 -5.62 4.48
N TYR A 6 -12.18 -6.04 3.90
CA TYR A 6 -12.76 -5.33 2.76
C TYR A 6 -13.24 -3.93 3.17
N HIS A 7 -12.76 -2.90 2.47
CA HIS A 7 -12.95 -1.48 2.80
C HIS A 7 -12.43 -1.04 4.19
N LYS A 8 -11.55 -1.82 4.83
CA LYS A 8 -10.91 -1.44 6.09
C LYS A 8 -9.63 -0.64 5.82
N HIS A 9 -9.50 0.52 6.47
CA HIS A 9 -8.23 1.26 6.51
C HIS A 9 -7.32 0.66 7.60
N ILE A 10 -6.03 0.49 7.29
CA ILE A 10 -5.03 0.00 8.24
C ILE A 10 -4.14 1.19 8.62
N ILE A 11 -4.38 1.78 9.79
CA ILE A 11 -3.64 2.96 10.27
C ILE A 11 -2.67 2.55 11.37
N SER A 12 -3.07 1.60 12.22
CA SER A 12 -2.27 1.06 13.31
C SER A 12 -2.33 -0.46 13.33
N ILE A 13 -1.27 -1.09 13.84
CA ILE A 13 -1.28 -2.53 14.11
C ILE A 13 -2.37 -2.92 15.12
N ASN A 14 -2.76 -1.99 16.01
CA ASN A 14 -3.81 -2.20 17.00
C ASN A 14 -5.22 -2.32 16.38
N ASP A 15 -5.38 -1.94 15.10
CA ASP A 15 -6.65 -2.08 14.38
C ASP A 15 -6.90 -3.53 13.93
N LEU A 16 -5.88 -4.40 14.02
CA LEU A 16 -5.89 -5.78 13.56
C LEU A 16 -5.88 -6.72 14.76
N ASN A 17 -6.84 -7.65 14.79
CA ASN A 17 -6.79 -8.76 15.73
C ASN A 17 -5.89 -9.89 15.18
N ARG A 18 -5.72 -10.97 15.96
CA ARG A 18 -4.90 -12.11 15.57
C ARG A 18 -5.36 -12.75 14.25
N ASP A 19 -6.66 -12.96 14.09
CA ASP A 19 -7.22 -13.62 12.91
C ASP A 19 -7.04 -12.77 11.64
N ASP A 20 -7.14 -11.43 11.76
CA ASP A 20 -6.83 -10.49 10.69
C ASP A 20 -5.37 -10.64 10.24
N LEU A 21 -4.43 -10.71 11.19
CA LEU A 21 -3.01 -10.88 10.91
C LEU A 21 -2.71 -12.23 10.26
N GLU A 22 -3.27 -13.31 10.78
CA GLU A 22 -3.12 -14.65 10.23
C GLU A 22 -3.68 -14.73 8.80
N SER A 23 -4.80 -14.06 8.52
CA SER A 23 -5.37 -13.93 7.17
C SER A 23 -4.42 -13.21 6.21
N VAL A 24 -3.83 -12.08 6.62
CA VAL A 24 -2.84 -11.33 5.79
C VAL A 24 -1.64 -12.21 5.46
N LEU A 25 -1.09 -12.92 6.45
CA LEU A 25 0.07 -13.80 6.27
C LEU A 25 -0.25 -14.98 5.36
N HIS A 26 -1.44 -15.58 5.49
CA HIS A 26 -1.89 -16.66 4.62
C HIS A 26 -2.01 -16.21 3.16
N VAL A 27 -2.57 -15.03 2.92
CA VAL A 27 -2.66 -14.45 1.56
C VAL A 27 -1.27 -14.14 1.02
N ALA A 28 -0.37 -13.60 1.85
CA ALA A 28 1.01 -13.32 1.43
C ALA A 28 1.76 -14.59 1.01
N ASP A 29 1.63 -15.69 1.78
CA ASP A 29 2.24 -16.98 1.44
C ASP A 29 1.66 -17.56 0.15
N LYS A 30 0.33 -17.52 -0.01
CA LYS A 30 -0.34 -17.93 -1.26
C LYS A 30 0.15 -17.15 -2.47
N LEU A 31 0.25 -15.82 -2.39
CA LEU A 31 0.73 -14.98 -3.49
C LEU A 31 2.21 -15.20 -3.79
N LYS A 32 2.99 -15.58 -2.78
CA LYS A 32 4.40 -15.95 -2.96
C LYS A 32 4.54 -17.26 -3.73
N GLN A 33 3.72 -18.27 -3.42
CA GLN A 33 3.74 -19.58 -4.08
C GLN A 33 3.08 -19.55 -5.46
N HIS A 34 2.00 -18.76 -5.59
CA HIS A 34 1.19 -18.65 -6.80
C HIS A 34 0.97 -17.16 -7.16
N PRO A 35 1.96 -16.51 -7.79
CA PRO A 35 1.82 -15.12 -8.22
C PRO A 35 0.62 -14.93 -9.16
N ASN A 36 -0.14 -13.84 -8.97
CA ASN A 36 -1.27 -13.50 -9.82
C ASN A 36 -1.27 -12.01 -10.16
N SER A 37 -1.06 -11.69 -11.44
CA SER A 37 -0.96 -10.32 -11.96
C SER A 37 -2.28 -9.70 -12.37
N GLN A 38 -3.41 -10.33 -12.10
CA GLN A 38 -4.73 -9.83 -12.50
C GLN A 38 -5.61 -9.41 -11.32
N LEU A 39 -5.14 -9.57 -10.09
CA LEU A 39 -5.94 -9.32 -8.88
C LEU A 39 -6.38 -7.86 -8.73
N LEU A 40 -5.58 -6.92 -9.21
CA LEU A 40 -5.87 -5.48 -9.18
C LEU A 40 -5.86 -4.87 -10.59
N LYS A 41 -6.14 -5.68 -11.61
CA LYS A 41 -6.21 -5.21 -12.99
C LYS A 41 -7.18 -4.02 -13.11
N ASP A 42 -6.78 -3.03 -13.89
CA ASP A 42 -7.54 -1.79 -14.15
C ASP A 42 -7.80 -0.94 -12.90
N LYS A 43 -7.05 -1.16 -11.81
CA LYS A 43 -7.04 -0.29 -10.62
C LYS A 43 -5.85 0.65 -10.66
N VAL A 44 -6.07 1.87 -10.16
CA VAL A 44 -5.07 2.91 -9.96
C VAL A 44 -4.90 3.11 -8.46
N ILE A 45 -3.67 3.02 -7.95
CA ILE A 45 -3.34 3.22 -6.53
C ILE A 45 -2.46 4.45 -6.37
N ALA A 46 -2.78 5.30 -5.39
CA ALA A 46 -1.96 6.45 -5.04
C ALA A 46 -0.88 6.06 -4.00
N SER A 47 0.39 6.32 -4.32
CA SER A 47 1.57 6.14 -3.46
C SER A 47 2.10 7.53 -3.06
N CYS A 48 1.81 7.94 -1.81
CA CYS A 48 2.06 9.30 -1.33
C CYS A 48 3.08 9.29 -0.17
N PHE A 49 4.35 9.56 -0.47
CA PHE A 49 5.42 9.62 0.53
C PHE A 49 5.77 11.07 0.86
N PHE A 50 5.36 11.54 2.04
CA PHE A 50 5.66 12.89 2.52
C PHE A 50 7.10 13.05 3.03
N GLU A 51 7.74 11.93 3.36
CA GLU A 51 9.15 11.83 3.74
C GLU A 51 9.79 10.72 2.90
N ALA A 52 11.04 10.92 2.47
CA ALA A 52 11.72 9.99 1.58
C ALA A 52 11.95 8.62 2.24
N SER A 53 11.40 7.57 1.63
CA SER A 53 11.64 6.18 2.06
C SER A 53 11.72 5.23 0.86
N THR A 54 12.94 5.05 0.34
CA THR A 54 13.18 4.28 -0.89
C THR A 54 12.73 2.82 -0.78
N ARG A 55 13.08 2.13 0.32
CA ARG A 55 12.76 0.70 0.46
C ARG A 55 11.26 0.45 0.56
N THR A 56 10.57 1.21 1.41
CA THR A 56 9.13 1.09 1.59
C THR A 56 8.41 1.43 0.29
N ARG A 57 8.70 2.58 -0.31
CA ARG A 57 8.07 3.00 -1.57
C ARG A 57 8.22 1.98 -2.68
N LEU A 58 9.45 1.55 -2.95
CA LEU A 58 9.71 0.58 -4.03
C LEU A 58 9.06 -0.77 -3.75
N SER A 59 8.99 -1.22 -2.49
CA SER A 59 8.28 -2.47 -2.15
C SER A 59 6.78 -2.40 -2.45
N PHE A 60 6.13 -1.28 -2.11
CA PHE A 60 4.70 -1.07 -2.38
C PHE A 60 4.43 -0.90 -3.88
N GLU A 61 5.19 -0.06 -4.57
CA GLU A 61 5.06 0.13 -6.03
C GLU A 61 5.27 -1.19 -6.79
N THR A 62 6.28 -1.97 -6.39
CA THR A 62 6.53 -3.30 -6.97
C THR A 62 5.34 -4.24 -6.74
N ALA A 63 4.77 -4.28 -5.54
CA ALA A 63 3.60 -5.11 -5.24
C ALA A 63 2.38 -4.69 -6.08
N ILE A 64 2.11 -3.39 -6.19
CA ILE A 64 1.02 -2.82 -7.01
C ILE A 64 1.16 -3.28 -8.47
N HIS A 65 2.34 -3.11 -9.07
CA HIS A 65 2.60 -3.53 -10.44
C HIS A 65 2.49 -5.04 -10.62
N ARG A 66 3.03 -5.83 -9.68
CA ARG A 66 2.95 -7.30 -9.74
C ARG A 66 1.53 -7.83 -9.64
N LEU A 67 0.60 -7.07 -9.05
CA LEU A 67 -0.82 -7.39 -8.97
C LEU A 67 -1.65 -6.86 -10.14
N GLY A 68 -1.04 -6.15 -11.10
CA GLY A 68 -1.67 -5.66 -12.33
C GLY A 68 -2.24 -4.25 -12.27
N ALA A 69 -1.99 -3.52 -11.19
CA ALA A 69 -2.44 -2.15 -11.02
C ALA A 69 -1.41 -1.13 -11.53
N SER A 70 -1.88 0.09 -11.80
CA SER A 70 -1.03 1.25 -12.03
C SER A 70 -0.86 2.06 -10.74
N VAL A 71 0.25 2.79 -10.65
CA VAL A 71 0.58 3.63 -9.50
C VAL A 71 0.75 5.08 -9.93
N VAL A 72 0.25 6.01 -9.11
CA VAL A 72 0.42 7.46 -9.24
C VAL A 72 0.85 8.04 -7.89
N GLY A 73 1.44 9.23 -7.86
CA GLY A 73 1.73 9.93 -6.60
C GLY A 73 3.10 10.60 -6.60
N PHE A 74 3.72 10.68 -5.41
CA PHE A 74 4.96 11.42 -5.19
C PHE A 74 5.87 10.70 -4.20
N ALA A 75 7.18 10.84 -4.42
CA ALA A 75 8.22 10.19 -3.63
C ALA A 75 8.83 11.11 -2.53
N ASP A 76 8.53 12.41 -2.59
CA ASP A 76 8.91 13.41 -1.60
C ASP A 76 7.81 14.48 -1.54
N GLY A 77 7.43 14.86 -0.31
CA GLY A 77 6.40 15.84 -0.02
C GLY A 77 6.81 17.29 -0.32
N SER A 78 8.08 17.57 -0.60
CA SER A 78 8.61 18.93 -0.86
C SER A 78 7.83 19.70 -1.93
N ASN A 79 7.33 19.02 -2.96
CA ASN A 79 6.55 19.61 -4.05
C ASN A 79 5.03 19.62 -3.79
N THR A 80 4.58 19.18 -2.62
CA THR A 80 3.16 19.18 -2.24
C THR A 80 2.79 20.45 -1.47
N SER A 81 1.51 20.84 -1.53
CA SER A 81 0.99 22.00 -0.77
C SER A 81 1.18 21.85 0.74
N LEU A 82 1.12 20.61 1.26
CA LEU A 82 1.40 20.29 2.65
C LEU A 82 2.88 20.47 3.01
N GLY A 83 3.80 20.00 2.17
CA GLY A 83 5.24 20.24 2.36
C GLY A 83 5.61 21.72 2.30
N LYS A 84 5.00 22.47 1.37
CA LYS A 84 5.19 23.92 1.23
C LYS A 84 4.72 24.72 2.44
N LYS A 85 3.72 24.23 3.19
CA LYS A 85 3.25 24.87 4.44
C LYS A 85 4.21 24.69 5.62
N ARG A 86 4.94 23.56 5.69
CA ARG A 86 5.93 23.30 6.76
C ARG A 86 7.20 24.14 6.63
N GLY A 87 7.48 24.69 5.44
CA GLY A 87 8.67 25.52 5.16
C GLY A 87 8.44 27.04 5.17
N LYS A 88 7.26 27.52 5.57
CA LYS A 88 7.01 28.96 5.78
C LYS A 88 7.16 29.29 7.28
N PRO A 89 7.92 30.35 7.65
CA PRO A 89 7.92 30.87 9.02
C PRO A 89 6.53 31.37 9.42
#